data_AF-A0A919PUZ2-F1
#
_entry.id   AF-A0A919PUZ2-F1
#
_cell.length_a   1.000
_cell.length_b   1.000
_cell.length_c   1.000
_cell.angle_alpha   90.00
_cell.angle_beta   90.00
_cell.angle_gamma   90.00
#
_symmetry.space_group_name_H-M   'P 1'
#
loop_
_entity.id
_entity.type
_entity.pdbx_description
1 polymer ?
#
loop_
_entity_poly.entity_id
_entity_poly.type
_entity_poly.pdbx_seq_one_letter_code
_entity_poly.pdbx_strand_id
1 'polypeptide(L)'
;MQILIAGASGFLGGRLVPHLRAAGHDVTQLVRRPARNPGELRWDPAGGLLDATAVAGRDAVINLAGAGVGDRRWTAQYKRTLRTSRVDTTATLARAIAAAGAERPRVLLNSSAVGFYGDTGDRPVDEQSPPGEGFLADLCKVWEAATRPAEDAGTRVALLRTGFPLAKDGGLLKPLYLQFKLFAGGRMGGGTQYLPWMSLPDWLAAVTFTLEREITGPVNLTGPEPVTNAEFSAALAKVLHRPNLLPVPGFALKAAVGEFGAEALVSQRVLPGVLVREGFPFAHRTVEAALQQAVSATT
;
A
#
# COMPACT_ATOMS: atom_id res chain seq x y z
N MET A 1 21.25 5.95 -4.61
CA MET A 1 20.41 6.04 -5.82
C MET A 1 19.76 7.41 -5.90
N GLN A 2 19.53 7.91 -7.10
CA GLN A 2 18.70 9.07 -7.44
C GLN A 2 17.25 8.61 -7.65
N ILE A 3 16.39 8.89 -6.68
CA ILE A 3 15.02 8.35 -6.62
C ILE A 3 14.00 9.49 -6.76
N LEU A 4 13.07 9.32 -7.69
CA LEU A 4 11.90 10.21 -7.83
C LEU A 4 10.67 9.56 -7.21
N ILE A 5 9.96 10.25 -6.32
CA ILE A 5 8.81 9.69 -5.59
C ILE A 5 7.54 10.51 -5.80
N ALA A 6 6.49 9.89 -6.36
CA ALA A 6 5.12 10.39 -6.31
C ALA A 6 4.39 9.91 -5.06
N GLY A 7 3.58 10.78 -4.45
CA GLY A 7 2.83 10.44 -3.23
C GLY A 7 3.65 10.56 -1.94
N ALA A 8 4.76 11.29 -1.98
CA ALA A 8 5.67 11.48 -0.85
C ALA A 8 5.03 12.12 0.39
N SER A 9 3.94 12.90 0.23
CA SER A 9 3.22 13.50 1.36
C SER A 9 2.17 12.57 2.00
N GLY A 10 1.96 11.38 1.44
CA GLY A 10 0.98 10.41 1.94
C GLY A 10 1.48 9.65 3.17
N PHE A 11 0.61 8.82 3.75
CA PHE A 11 0.92 8.02 4.94
C PHE A 11 2.21 7.19 4.78
N LEU A 12 2.31 6.42 3.69
CA LEU A 12 3.48 5.59 3.39
C LEU A 12 4.65 6.42 2.86
N GLY A 13 4.38 7.37 1.95
CA GLY A 13 5.42 8.23 1.36
C GLY A 13 6.18 9.04 2.41
N GLY A 14 5.49 9.60 3.40
CA GLY A 14 6.11 10.41 4.46
C GLY A 14 7.04 9.61 5.38
N ARG A 15 6.94 8.27 5.35
CA ARG A 15 7.82 7.35 6.09
C ARG A 15 8.90 6.75 5.19
N LEU A 16 8.57 6.51 3.92
CA LEU A 16 9.52 5.98 2.95
C LEU A 16 10.61 7.00 2.60
N VAL A 17 10.27 8.27 2.42
CA VAL A 17 11.26 9.32 2.11
C VAL A 17 12.38 9.41 3.16
N PRO A 18 12.10 9.57 4.48
CA PRO A 18 13.17 9.59 5.47
C PRO A 18 13.89 8.24 5.58
N HIS A 19 13.20 7.10 5.41
CA HIS A 19 13.83 5.78 5.38
C HIS A 19 14.89 5.66 4.27
N LEU A 20 14.54 6.03 3.04
CA LEU A 20 15.46 5.98 1.89
C LEU A 20 16.61 6.98 2.04
N ARG A 21 16.35 8.18 2.57
CA ARG A 21 17.40 9.18 2.84
C ARG A 21 18.37 8.69 3.92
N ALA A 22 17.87 8.05 4.97
CA ALA A 22 18.72 7.44 6.00
C ALA A 22 19.58 6.30 5.45
N ALA A 23 19.12 5.61 4.41
CA ALA A 23 19.90 4.63 3.64
C ALA A 23 20.87 5.27 2.62
N GLY A 24 21.04 6.60 2.61
CA GLY A 24 21.99 7.30 1.74
C GLY A 24 21.50 7.53 0.31
N HIS A 25 20.20 7.40 0.04
CA HIS A 25 19.63 7.72 -1.26
C HIS A 25 19.27 9.21 -1.38
N ASP A 26 19.42 9.76 -2.58
CA ASP A 26 18.94 11.09 -2.92
C ASP A 26 17.50 10.99 -3.42
N VAL A 27 16.59 11.73 -2.80
CA VAL A 27 15.14 11.59 -2.98
C VAL A 27 14.54 12.93 -3.38
N THR A 28 14.07 12.98 -4.64
CA THR A 28 13.26 14.07 -5.20
C THR A 28 11.78 13.71 -5.10
N GLN A 29 10.95 14.64 -4.61
CA GLN A 29 9.53 14.42 -4.38
C GLN A 29 8.68 15.11 -5.45
N LEU A 30 7.79 14.37 -6.09
CA LEU A 30 6.80 14.92 -7.00
C LEU A 30 5.64 15.54 -6.23
N VAL A 31 5.38 16.83 -6.47
CA VAL A 31 4.34 17.61 -5.79
C VAL A 31 3.39 18.29 -6.80
N ARG A 32 2.09 18.31 -6.51
CA ARG A 32 1.09 18.94 -7.41
C ARG A 32 1.00 20.46 -7.23
N ARG A 33 1.43 20.94 -6.06
CA ARG A 33 1.55 22.36 -5.71
C ARG A 33 2.86 22.95 -6.27
N PRO A 34 3.06 24.27 -6.25
CA PRO A 34 4.39 24.86 -6.46
C PRO A 34 5.44 24.18 -5.56
N ALA A 35 6.60 23.88 -6.14
CA ALA A 35 7.75 23.34 -5.42
C ALA A 35 8.23 24.38 -4.40
N ARG A 36 8.57 23.92 -3.19
CA ARG A 36 8.97 24.79 -2.06
C ARG A 36 10.45 24.71 -1.75
N ASN A 37 11.16 23.71 -2.28
CA ASN A 37 12.58 23.49 -2.05
C ASN A 37 13.17 22.70 -3.23
N PRO A 38 14.51 22.64 -3.37
CA PRO A 38 15.18 21.92 -4.46
C PRO A 38 14.91 20.41 -4.52
N GLY A 39 14.46 19.81 -3.40
CA GLY A 39 14.11 18.39 -3.33
C GLY A 39 12.69 18.08 -3.82
N GLU A 40 11.99 19.06 -4.41
CA GLU A 40 10.64 18.90 -4.94
C GLU A 40 10.56 19.26 -6.42
N LEU A 41 9.81 18.47 -7.19
CA LEU A 41 9.52 18.73 -8.58
C LEU A 41 8.01 18.83 -8.79
N ARG A 42 7.56 19.91 -9.43
CA ARG A 42 6.14 20.11 -9.71
C ARG A 42 5.72 19.27 -10.91
N TRP A 43 4.53 18.67 -10.82
CA TRP A 43 3.90 17.94 -11.92
C TRP A 43 2.38 18.04 -11.87
N ASP A 44 1.72 17.65 -12.96
CA ASP A 44 0.25 17.58 -13.04
C ASP A 44 -0.20 16.22 -13.61
N PRO A 45 -0.46 15.22 -12.74
CA PRO A 45 -0.91 13.92 -13.18
C PRO A 45 -2.33 13.91 -13.78
N ALA A 46 -3.19 14.87 -13.41
CA ALA A 46 -4.55 14.93 -13.95
C ALA A 46 -4.57 15.48 -15.38
N GLY A 47 -3.68 16.44 -15.68
CA GLY A 47 -3.42 16.91 -17.03
C GLY A 47 -2.51 15.99 -17.85
N GLY A 48 -1.96 14.93 -17.26
CA GLY A 48 -1.03 14.04 -17.94
C GLY A 48 0.37 14.61 -18.15
N LEU A 49 0.75 15.63 -17.36
CA LEU A 49 1.95 16.45 -17.56
C LEU A 49 3.05 16.08 -16.57
N LEU A 50 4.11 15.49 -17.11
CA LEU A 50 5.42 15.35 -16.50
C LEU A 50 6.46 15.34 -17.62
N ASP A 51 7.40 16.27 -17.59
CA ASP A 51 8.49 16.32 -18.56
C ASP A 51 9.38 15.07 -18.41
N ALA A 52 9.77 14.45 -19.53
CA ALA A 52 10.63 13.26 -19.51
C ALA A 52 11.99 13.53 -18.83
N THR A 53 12.49 14.77 -18.88
CA THR A 53 13.71 15.20 -18.17
C THR A 53 13.62 15.04 -16.66
N ALA A 54 12.40 14.97 -16.08
CA ALA A 54 12.23 14.74 -14.66
C ALA A 54 12.63 13.32 -14.22
N VAL A 55 12.47 12.34 -15.12
CA VAL A 55 12.76 10.92 -14.89
C VAL A 55 14.05 10.46 -15.58
N ALA A 56 14.53 11.20 -16.59
CA ALA A 56 15.78 10.92 -17.28
C ALA A 56 16.97 10.93 -16.31
N GLY A 57 17.84 9.92 -16.42
CA GLY A 57 19.04 9.75 -15.60
C GLY A 57 18.78 9.39 -14.13
N ARG A 58 17.52 9.20 -13.72
CA ARG A 58 17.18 8.70 -12.38
C ARG A 58 17.45 7.21 -12.31
N ASP A 59 17.84 6.72 -11.13
CA ASP A 59 18.00 5.27 -10.94
C ASP A 59 16.62 4.59 -10.80
N ALA A 60 15.68 5.26 -10.12
CA ALA A 60 14.38 4.69 -9.79
C ALA A 60 13.25 5.73 -9.72
N VAL A 61 12.04 5.27 -10.03
CA VAL A 61 10.79 5.98 -9.79
C VAL A 61 9.92 5.14 -8.87
N ILE A 62 9.38 5.76 -7.81
CA ILE A 62 8.44 5.11 -6.88
C ILE A 62 7.12 5.88 -6.92
N ASN A 63 6.04 5.17 -7.25
CA ASN A 63 4.70 5.75 -7.29
C ASN A 63 3.84 5.24 -6.13
N LEU A 64 3.61 6.09 -5.13
CA LEU A 64 2.67 5.85 -4.02
C LEU A 64 1.44 6.77 -4.08
N ALA A 65 1.27 7.52 -5.17
CA ALA A 65 0.21 8.52 -5.26
C ALA A 65 -1.16 7.88 -5.55
N GLY A 66 -2.16 8.33 -4.81
CA GLY A 66 -3.55 7.91 -4.92
C GLY A 66 -4.37 8.47 -3.76
N ALA A 67 -5.67 8.70 -3.98
CA ALA A 67 -6.58 9.06 -2.89
C ALA A 67 -6.77 7.87 -1.94
N GLY A 68 -6.83 8.10 -0.62
CA GLY A 68 -6.96 7.02 0.37
C GLY A 68 -8.31 6.35 0.28
N VAL A 69 -8.37 5.02 0.22
CA VAL A 69 -9.63 4.28 0.03
C VAL A 69 -10.65 4.49 1.15
N GLY A 70 -10.19 4.84 2.36
CA GLY A 70 -11.02 5.10 3.52
C GLY A 70 -11.24 6.58 3.87
N ASP A 71 -10.78 7.54 3.05
CA ASP A 71 -10.85 8.96 3.43
C ASP A 71 -12.28 9.52 3.31
N ARG A 72 -13.13 8.92 2.48
CA ARG A 72 -14.52 9.36 2.24
C ARG A 72 -15.45 8.19 1.98
N ARG A 73 -16.74 8.41 2.20
CA ARG A 73 -17.81 7.47 1.83
C ARG A 73 -17.79 7.23 0.31
N TRP A 74 -17.97 5.97 -0.08
CA TRP A 74 -17.95 5.56 -1.48
C TRP A 74 -19.24 5.97 -2.20
N THR A 75 -19.16 7.09 -2.92
CA THR A 75 -20.13 7.49 -3.94
C THR A 75 -19.59 7.17 -5.33
N ALA A 76 -20.44 7.20 -6.36
CA ALA A 76 -19.96 7.05 -7.75
C ALA A 76 -18.87 8.09 -8.09
N GLN A 77 -19.00 9.32 -7.60
CA GLN A 77 -17.99 10.37 -7.76
C GLN A 77 -16.67 9.99 -7.07
N TYR A 78 -16.73 9.51 -5.83
CA TYR A 78 -15.52 9.17 -5.10
C TYR A 78 -14.82 7.91 -5.67
N LYS A 79 -15.59 6.91 -6.11
CA LYS A 79 -15.04 5.75 -6.85
C LYS A 79 -14.31 6.19 -8.13
N ARG A 80 -14.83 7.18 -8.86
CA ARG A 80 -14.09 7.82 -9.96
C ARG A 80 -12.79 8.47 -9.48
N THR A 81 -12.81 9.23 -8.39
CA THR A 81 -11.59 9.82 -7.79
C THR A 81 -10.57 8.75 -7.41
N LEU A 82 -10.99 7.64 -6.79
CA LEU A 82 -10.08 6.54 -6.44
C LEU A 82 -9.40 5.95 -7.67
N ARG A 83 -10.13 5.82 -8.79
CA ARG A 83 -9.61 5.36 -10.08
C ARG A 83 -8.67 6.38 -10.71
N THR A 84 -9.13 7.60 -10.98
CA THR A 84 -8.34 8.62 -11.71
C THR A 84 -7.07 9.00 -10.95
N SER A 85 -7.16 9.16 -9.63
CA SER A 85 -5.98 9.51 -8.81
C SER A 85 -4.85 8.46 -8.84
N ARG A 86 -5.14 7.22 -9.26
CA ARG A 86 -4.17 6.13 -9.41
C ARG A 86 -3.77 5.91 -10.86
N VAL A 87 -4.76 5.78 -11.74
CA VAL A 87 -4.54 5.48 -13.17
C VAL A 87 -3.85 6.66 -13.86
N ASP A 88 -4.34 7.89 -13.68
CA ASP A 88 -3.79 9.06 -14.39
C ASP A 88 -2.36 9.36 -13.92
N THR A 89 -2.15 9.28 -12.61
CA THR A 89 -0.84 9.36 -11.95
C THR A 89 0.15 8.33 -12.51
N THR A 90 -0.26 7.06 -12.56
CA THR A 90 0.59 5.96 -13.03
C THR A 90 0.88 6.09 -14.52
N ALA A 91 -0.14 6.37 -15.33
CA ALA A 91 0.00 6.53 -16.77
C ALA A 91 0.87 7.74 -17.12
N THR A 92 0.78 8.83 -16.37
CA THR A 92 1.65 10.00 -16.55
C THR A 92 3.11 9.66 -16.31
N LEU A 93 3.42 8.95 -15.21
CA LEU A 93 4.78 8.49 -14.94
C LEU A 93 5.27 7.50 -15.99
N ALA A 94 4.45 6.50 -16.34
CA ALA A 94 4.82 5.48 -17.29
C ALA A 94 5.11 6.06 -18.68
N ARG A 95 4.31 7.03 -19.15
CA ARG A 95 4.58 7.74 -20.41
C ARG A 95 5.84 8.60 -20.35
N ALA A 96 6.08 9.31 -19.24
CA ALA A 96 7.31 10.09 -19.08
C ALA A 96 8.55 9.19 -19.08
N ILE A 97 8.48 8.03 -18.42
CA ILE A 97 9.53 7.01 -18.42
C ILE A 97 9.79 6.48 -19.84
N ALA A 98 8.73 6.15 -20.59
CA ALA A 98 8.86 5.71 -21.97
C ALA A 98 9.49 6.79 -22.85
N ALA A 99 9.09 8.05 -22.69
CA ALA A 99 9.60 9.18 -23.44
C ALA A 99 11.07 9.53 -23.14
N ALA A 100 11.60 9.13 -21.96
CA ALA A 100 13.01 9.32 -21.61
C ALA A 100 13.97 8.41 -22.42
N GLY A 101 13.45 7.41 -23.13
CA GLY A 101 14.25 6.61 -24.08
C GLY A 101 15.41 5.88 -23.42
N ALA A 102 16.65 6.17 -23.87
CA ALA A 102 17.86 5.54 -23.35
C ALA A 102 18.20 5.98 -21.92
N GLU A 103 17.73 7.14 -21.48
CA GLU A 103 17.97 7.68 -20.14
C GLU A 103 16.87 7.31 -19.13
N ARG A 104 15.94 6.44 -19.51
CA ARG A 104 14.87 5.97 -18.63
C ARG A 104 15.42 5.36 -17.32
N PRO A 105 14.67 5.44 -16.21
CA PRO A 105 15.08 4.81 -14.96
C PRO A 105 15.16 3.30 -15.10
N ARG A 106 15.98 2.68 -14.23
CA ARG A 106 16.13 1.22 -14.21
C ARG A 106 14.88 0.52 -13.71
N VAL A 107 14.18 1.15 -12.76
CA VAL A 107 13.02 0.57 -12.09
C VAL A 107 11.90 1.57 -11.83
N LEU A 108 10.67 1.12 -12.04
CA LEU A 108 9.44 1.71 -11.52
C LEU A 108 8.84 0.78 -10.45
N LEU A 109 8.84 1.23 -9.20
CA LEU A 109 8.04 0.59 -8.15
C LEU A 109 6.68 1.26 -8.10
N ASN A 110 5.65 0.59 -8.58
CA ASN A 110 4.29 1.12 -8.59
C ASN A 110 3.47 0.53 -7.46
N SER A 111 2.84 1.38 -6.65
CA SER A 111 1.90 0.93 -5.62
C SER A 111 0.74 0.16 -6.28
N SER A 112 0.30 -0.89 -5.60
CA SER A 112 -0.93 -1.63 -5.86
C SER A 112 -1.54 -2.01 -4.49
N ALA A 113 -2.49 -2.94 -4.45
CA ALA A 113 -3.05 -3.44 -3.20
C ALA A 113 -3.41 -4.92 -3.30
N VAL A 114 -3.44 -5.58 -2.15
CA VAL A 114 -4.05 -6.92 -1.99
C VAL A 114 -5.52 -6.96 -2.41
N GLY A 115 -6.18 -5.81 -2.51
CA GLY A 115 -7.50 -5.64 -3.14
C GLY A 115 -7.60 -6.26 -4.54
N PHE A 116 -6.48 -6.48 -5.24
CA PHE A 116 -6.41 -7.23 -6.49
C PHE A 116 -7.10 -8.60 -6.41
N TYR A 117 -6.98 -9.30 -5.27
CA TYR A 117 -7.47 -10.66 -5.11
C TYR A 117 -8.97 -10.75 -4.76
N GLY A 118 -9.63 -9.63 -4.45
CA GLY A 118 -11.01 -9.63 -3.98
C GLY A 118 -11.19 -10.44 -2.68
N ASP A 119 -12.36 -11.08 -2.54
CA ASP A 119 -12.64 -12.01 -1.44
C ASP A 119 -12.09 -13.41 -1.76
N THR A 120 -11.22 -13.87 -0.88
CA THR A 120 -10.54 -15.17 -0.99
C THR A 120 -11.11 -16.21 -0.04
N GLY A 121 -12.01 -15.81 0.88
CA GLY A 121 -12.47 -16.68 1.97
C GLY A 121 -11.28 -17.25 2.74
N ASP A 122 -11.22 -18.59 2.85
CA ASP A 122 -10.14 -19.32 3.51
C ASP A 122 -9.00 -19.73 2.56
N ARG A 123 -9.15 -19.49 1.25
CA ARG A 123 -8.19 -19.95 0.24
C ARG A 123 -6.93 -19.07 0.28
N PRO A 124 -5.74 -19.64 0.55
CA PRO A 124 -4.51 -18.88 0.44
C PRO A 124 -4.28 -18.46 -1.01
N VAL A 125 -3.86 -17.22 -1.21
CA VAL A 125 -3.49 -16.67 -2.53
C VAL A 125 -2.12 -16.02 -2.47
N ASP A 126 -1.41 -16.03 -3.59
CA ASP A 126 -0.10 -15.43 -3.78
C ASP A 126 -0.04 -14.64 -5.10
N GLU A 127 1.15 -14.19 -5.49
CA GLU A 127 1.36 -13.38 -6.68
C GLU A 127 1.07 -14.10 -8.01
N GLN A 128 0.93 -15.43 -8.01
CA GLN A 128 0.54 -16.24 -9.17
C GLN A 128 -0.97 -16.40 -9.28
N SER A 129 -1.71 -16.01 -8.24
CA SER A 129 -3.16 -16.17 -8.20
C SER A 129 -3.87 -15.16 -9.11
N PRO A 130 -5.00 -15.55 -9.75
CA PRO A 130 -5.75 -14.65 -10.62
C PRO A 130 -6.36 -13.49 -9.82
N PRO A 131 -6.72 -12.39 -10.49
CA PRO A 131 -7.46 -11.33 -9.82
C PRO A 131 -8.83 -11.80 -9.39
N GLY A 132 -9.34 -11.16 -8.33
CA GLY A 132 -10.70 -11.34 -7.87
C GLY A 132 -11.72 -10.49 -8.62
N GLU A 133 -12.87 -10.37 -7.98
CA GLU A 133 -14.01 -9.59 -8.44
C GLU A 133 -14.28 -8.40 -7.53
N GLY A 134 -15.13 -7.48 -8.00
CA GLY A 134 -15.52 -6.29 -7.25
C GLY A 134 -14.68 -5.06 -7.57
N PHE A 135 -15.07 -3.93 -6.98
CA PHE A 135 -14.53 -2.62 -7.34
C PHE A 135 -13.03 -2.50 -7.08
N LEU A 136 -12.53 -3.00 -5.94
CA LEU A 136 -11.10 -2.92 -5.62
C LEU A 136 -10.26 -3.81 -6.53
N ALA A 137 -10.73 -5.00 -6.87
CA ALA A 137 -10.04 -5.89 -7.79
C ALA A 137 -9.92 -5.24 -9.17
N ASP A 138 -11.03 -4.70 -9.69
CA ASP A 138 -11.04 -4.00 -10.98
C ASP A 138 -10.20 -2.73 -10.97
N LEU A 139 -10.19 -1.99 -9.86
CA LEU A 139 -9.33 -0.84 -9.66
C LEU A 139 -7.85 -1.24 -9.73
N CYS A 140 -7.45 -2.33 -9.05
CA CYS A 140 -6.06 -2.80 -9.07
C CYS A 140 -5.67 -3.27 -10.48
N LYS A 141 -6.52 -4.01 -11.21
CA LYS A 141 -6.26 -4.43 -12.60
C LYS A 141 -5.92 -3.25 -13.50
N VAL A 142 -6.74 -2.20 -13.49
CA VAL A 142 -6.53 -1.03 -14.37
C VAL A 142 -5.40 -0.13 -13.88
N TRP A 143 -5.12 -0.14 -12.58
CA TRP A 143 -4.00 0.59 -11.99
C TRP A 143 -2.66 -0.07 -12.35
N GLU A 144 -2.56 -1.39 -12.20
CA GLU A 144 -1.40 -2.17 -12.61
C GLU A 144 -1.19 -2.06 -14.13
N ALA A 145 -2.23 -2.21 -14.95
CA ALA A 145 -2.10 -2.06 -16.40
C ALA A 145 -1.61 -0.67 -16.87
N ALA A 146 -1.77 0.38 -16.06
CA ALA A 146 -1.30 1.72 -16.40
C ALA A 146 0.23 1.86 -16.38
N THR A 147 0.98 0.88 -15.85
CA THR A 147 2.45 0.84 -15.92
C THR A 147 2.97 0.42 -17.29
N ARG A 148 2.11 -0.15 -18.13
CA ARG A 148 2.49 -0.80 -19.39
C ARG A 148 3.44 0.01 -20.28
N PRO A 149 3.26 1.34 -20.48
CA PRO A 149 4.21 2.12 -21.27
C PRO A 149 5.66 2.07 -20.76
N ALA A 150 5.88 2.00 -19.44
CA ALA A 150 7.21 1.88 -18.86
C ALA A 150 7.80 0.47 -19.08
N GLU A 151 6.97 -0.57 -18.95
CA GLU A 151 7.35 -1.96 -19.21
C GLU A 151 7.74 -2.18 -20.67
N ASP A 152 6.92 -1.70 -21.61
CA ASP A 152 7.17 -1.82 -23.05
C ASP A 152 8.42 -1.03 -23.48
N ALA A 153 8.76 0.05 -22.77
CA ALA A 153 10.00 0.79 -22.95
C ALA A 153 11.23 0.09 -22.34
N GLY A 154 11.06 -1.06 -21.67
CA GLY A 154 12.13 -1.85 -21.07
C GLY A 154 12.60 -1.34 -19.70
N THR A 155 11.73 -0.66 -18.94
CA THR A 155 11.96 -0.37 -17.52
C THR A 155 11.48 -1.56 -16.69
N ARG A 156 12.25 -1.98 -15.68
CA ARG A 156 11.79 -3.00 -14.73
C ARG A 156 10.61 -2.45 -13.94
N VAL A 157 9.48 -3.15 -13.91
CA VAL A 157 8.32 -2.73 -13.13
C VAL A 157 8.00 -3.76 -12.06
N ALA A 158 7.88 -3.29 -10.81
CA ALA A 158 7.36 -4.09 -9.71
C ALA A 158 6.07 -3.46 -9.16
N LEU A 159 5.05 -4.29 -8.96
CA LEU A 159 3.70 -3.90 -8.55
C LEU A 159 3.53 -4.26 -7.08
N LEU A 160 3.59 -3.25 -6.21
CA LEU A 160 3.62 -3.42 -4.76
C LEU A 160 2.20 -3.63 -4.21
N ARG A 161 1.70 -4.87 -4.25
CA ARG A 161 0.40 -5.26 -3.69
C ARG A 161 0.44 -5.22 -2.17
N THR A 162 0.23 -4.02 -1.64
CA THR A 162 0.34 -3.73 -0.21
C THR A 162 -0.88 -4.23 0.55
N GLY A 163 -0.64 -4.93 1.67
CA GLY A 163 -1.65 -5.30 2.66
C GLY A 163 -1.99 -4.16 3.61
N PHE A 164 -1.98 -4.43 4.91
CA PHE A 164 -2.20 -3.45 5.98
C PHE A 164 -0.90 -3.18 6.76
N PRO A 165 -0.09 -2.19 6.34
CA PRO A 165 0.99 -1.66 7.16
C PRO A 165 0.46 -1.14 8.49
N LEU A 166 0.99 -1.67 9.59
CA LEU A 166 0.54 -1.38 10.94
C LEU A 166 1.28 -0.17 11.51
N ALA A 167 0.56 0.91 11.79
CA ALA A 167 1.05 2.08 12.51
C ALA A 167 -0.07 2.71 13.34
N LYS A 168 0.18 3.04 14.61
CA LYS A 168 -0.85 3.58 15.52
C LYS A 168 -1.47 4.90 15.05
N ASP A 169 -0.78 5.66 14.21
CA ASP A 169 -1.16 7.01 13.77
C ASP A 169 -1.64 7.10 12.32
N GLY A 170 -1.70 5.97 11.60
CA GLY A 170 -2.24 5.89 10.24
C GLY A 170 -2.80 4.52 9.85
N GLY A 171 -3.21 4.41 8.58
CA GLY A 171 -3.77 3.17 8.02
C GLY A 171 -4.97 2.62 8.79
N LEU A 172 -5.14 1.30 8.71
CA LEU A 172 -6.22 0.56 9.40
C LEU A 172 -6.09 0.60 10.92
N LEU A 173 -4.86 0.63 11.44
CA LEU A 173 -4.62 0.52 12.88
C LEU A 173 -5.03 1.79 13.65
N LYS A 174 -4.91 2.99 13.08
CA LYS A 174 -5.28 4.24 13.77
C LYS A 174 -6.70 4.26 14.37
N PRO A 175 -7.79 4.00 13.60
CA PRO A 175 -9.13 3.98 14.18
C PRO A 175 -9.32 2.82 15.18
N LEU A 176 -8.77 1.64 14.89
CA LEU A 176 -8.85 0.48 15.80
C LEU A 176 -8.13 0.75 17.12
N TYR A 177 -6.94 1.34 17.07
CA TYR A 177 -6.15 1.73 18.24
C TYR A 177 -6.95 2.65 19.16
N LEU A 178 -7.62 3.67 18.62
CA LEU A 178 -8.48 4.57 19.40
C LEU A 178 -9.64 3.82 20.05
N GLN A 179 -10.33 2.95 19.30
CA GLN A 179 -11.46 2.16 19.81
C GLN A 179 -11.04 1.25 20.97
N PHE A 180 -9.94 0.50 20.82
CA PHE A 180 -9.43 -0.37 21.87
C PHE A 180 -8.94 0.43 23.08
N LYS A 181 -8.30 1.59 22.88
CA LYS A 181 -7.90 2.48 23.99
C LYS A 181 -9.10 2.98 24.80
N LEU A 182 -10.24 3.22 24.13
CA LEU A 182 -11.51 3.64 24.73
C LEU A 182 -12.37 2.46 25.23
N PHE A 183 -11.83 1.24 25.33
CA PHE A 183 -12.54 0.04 25.79
C PHE A 183 -13.76 -0.34 24.90
N ALA A 184 -13.83 0.22 23.68
CA ALA A 184 -14.89 -0.02 22.70
C ALA A 184 -14.45 -0.98 21.57
N GLY A 185 -13.27 -1.61 21.71
CA GLY A 185 -12.70 -2.50 20.73
C GLY A 185 -13.30 -3.91 20.75
N GLY A 186 -13.33 -4.53 19.58
CA GLY A 186 -13.53 -5.97 19.48
C GLY A 186 -13.43 -6.51 18.06
N ARG A 187 -13.80 -7.78 17.89
CA ARG A 187 -13.86 -8.42 16.55
C ARG A 187 -14.95 -7.78 15.69
N MET A 188 -14.70 -7.70 14.38
CA MET A 188 -15.64 -7.21 13.38
C MET A 188 -16.39 -8.38 12.75
N GLY A 189 -17.73 -8.35 12.79
CA GLY A 189 -18.56 -9.41 12.23
C GLY A 189 -18.32 -10.77 12.88
N GLY A 190 -18.24 -11.83 12.06
CA GLY A 190 -17.91 -13.19 12.52
C GLY A 190 -16.47 -13.34 13.02
N GLY A 191 -15.56 -12.48 12.55
CA GLY A 191 -14.15 -12.48 12.91
C GLY A 191 -13.29 -13.49 12.15
N THR A 192 -13.88 -14.24 11.21
CA THR A 192 -13.19 -15.29 10.43
C THR A 192 -12.45 -14.74 9.21
N GLN A 193 -12.74 -13.52 8.78
CA GLN A 193 -12.11 -12.90 7.61
C GLN A 193 -10.62 -12.64 7.86
N TYR A 194 -9.77 -13.03 6.91
CA TYR A 194 -8.32 -12.84 6.99
C TYR A 194 -7.91 -11.41 6.69
N LEU A 195 -6.95 -10.92 7.48
CA LEU A 195 -6.32 -9.61 7.35
C LEU A 195 -4.85 -9.80 6.94
N PRO A 196 -4.45 -9.38 5.73
CA PRO A 196 -3.06 -9.43 5.28
C PRO A 196 -2.30 -8.23 5.85
N TRP A 197 -1.86 -8.33 7.10
CA TRP A 197 -1.13 -7.28 7.82
C TRP A 197 0.37 -7.32 7.51
N MET A 198 1.09 -6.22 7.75
CA MET A 198 2.56 -6.18 7.77
C MET A 198 3.01 -5.12 8.78
N SER A 199 4.11 -5.33 9.50
CA SER A 199 4.68 -4.25 10.30
C SER A 199 5.11 -3.09 9.38
N LEU A 200 5.00 -1.85 9.85
CA LEU A 200 5.48 -0.71 9.05
C LEU A 200 7.01 -0.78 8.77
N PRO A 201 7.88 -1.18 9.72
CA PRO A 201 9.29 -1.40 9.43
C PRO A 201 9.54 -2.44 8.34
N ASP A 202 8.83 -3.57 8.37
CA ASP A 202 8.96 -4.60 7.32
C ASP A 202 8.44 -4.07 5.98
N TRP A 203 7.37 -3.29 5.96
CA TRP A 203 6.90 -2.67 4.71
C TRP A 203 7.96 -1.75 4.10
N LEU A 204 8.59 -0.89 4.90
CA LEU A 204 9.67 -0.01 4.44
C LEU A 204 10.87 -0.82 3.92
N ALA A 205 11.30 -1.83 4.69
CA ALA A 205 12.38 -2.73 4.30
C ALA A 205 12.04 -3.53 3.04
N ALA A 206 10.79 -3.95 2.85
CA ALA A 206 10.35 -4.69 1.66
C ALA A 206 10.37 -3.82 0.40
N VAL A 207 10.03 -2.52 0.52
CA VAL A 207 10.18 -1.57 -0.60
C VAL A 207 11.64 -1.42 -0.98
N THR A 208 12.54 -1.21 -0.02
CA THR A 208 13.99 -1.12 -0.25
C THR A 208 14.55 -2.43 -0.83
N PHE A 209 14.13 -3.57 -0.29
CA PHE A 209 14.50 -4.89 -0.80
C PHE A 209 14.06 -5.09 -2.26
N THR A 210 12.85 -4.66 -2.62
CA THR A 210 12.34 -4.74 -4.00
C THR A 210 13.05 -3.76 -4.94
N LEU A 211 13.47 -2.61 -4.41
CA LEU A 211 14.25 -1.61 -5.14
C LEU A 211 15.62 -2.18 -5.57
N GLU A 212 16.29 -2.88 -4.66
CA GLU A 212 17.67 -3.37 -4.79
C GLU A 212 17.80 -4.73 -5.49
N ARG A 213 16.69 -5.42 -5.75
CA ARG A 213 16.65 -6.74 -6.38
C ARG A 213 16.04 -6.69 -7.79
N GLU A 214 16.37 -7.68 -8.61
CA GLU A 214 15.81 -7.86 -9.95
C GLU A 214 14.41 -8.51 -9.92
N ILE A 215 13.51 -7.94 -9.09
CA ILE A 215 12.13 -8.38 -8.97
C ILE A 215 11.27 -7.60 -9.97
N THR A 216 10.49 -8.33 -10.76
CA THR A 216 9.55 -7.80 -11.77
C THR A 216 8.16 -8.39 -11.53
N GLY A 217 7.12 -7.63 -11.86
CA GLY A 217 5.73 -8.04 -11.71
C GLY A 217 5.18 -7.84 -10.29
N PRO A 218 4.10 -8.56 -9.93
CA PRO A 218 3.45 -8.40 -8.63
C PRO A 218 4.34 -8.87 -7.47
N VAL A 219 4.27 -8.13 -6.36
CA VAL A 219 4.93 -8.44 -5.08
C VAL A 219 3.94 -8.16 -3.95
N ASN A 220 3.59 -9.18 -3.16
CA ASN A 220 2.72 -9.00 -2.01
C ASN A 220 3.53 -8.45 -0.83
N LEU A 221 3.25 -7.21 -0.44
CA LEU A 221 3.87 -6.58 0.72
C LEU A 221 2.98 -6.85 1.94
N THR A 222 3.05 -8.10 2.39
CA THR A 222 2.33 -8.65 3.55
C THR A 222 3.32 -9.37 4.46
N GLY A 223 2.96 -9.52 5.74
CA GLY A 223 3.65 -10.40 6.67
C GLY A 223 3.54 -11.87 6.25
N PRO A 224 4.36 -12.76 6.84
CA PRO A 224 4.47 -14.15 6.40
C PRO A 224 3.23 -14.99 6.71
N GLU A 225 2.44 -14.61 7.72
CA GLU A 225 1.31 -15.36 8.22
C GLU A 225 0.07 -14.45 8.33
N PRO A 226 -0.87 -14.51 7.36
CA PRO A 226 -2.13 -13.80 7.49
C PRO A 226 -2.94 -14.38 8.64
N VAL A 227 -3.60 -13.51 9.41
CA VAL A 227 -4.43 -13.90 10.56
C VAL A 227 -5.88 -13.50 10.34
N THR A 228 -6.79 -14.19 10.99
CA THR A 228 -8.20 -13.80 11.03
C THR A 228 -8.39 -12.51 11.82
N ASN A 229 -9.51 -11.83 11.60
CA ASN A 229 -9.87 -10.64 12.37
C ASN A 229 -9.98 -10.94 13.88
N ALA A 230 -10.47 -12.13 14.26
CA ALA A 230 -10.56 -12.54 15.66
C ALA A 230 -9.16 -12.63 16.31
N GLU A 231 -8.20 -13.25 15.63
CA GLU A 231 -6.81 -13.34 16.07
C GLU A 231 -6.14 -11.96 16.14
N PHE A 232 -6.34 -11.12 15.12
CA PHE A 232 -5.85 -9.75 15.11
C PHE A 232 -6.39 -8.93 16.28
N SER A 233 -7.71 -8.96 16.50
CA SER A 233 -8.36 -8.23 17.60
C SER A 233 -7.93 -8.74 18.98
N ALA A 234 -7.73 -10.05 19.14
CA ALA A 234 -7.20 -10.63 20.37
C ALA A 234 -5.75 -10.18 20.64
N ALA A 235 -4.89 -10.19 19.61
CA ALA A 235 -3.51 -9.71 19.72
C ALA A 235 -3.46 -8.21 20.07
N LEU A 236 -4.31 -7.38 19.43
CA LEU A 236 -4.37 -5.94 19.72
C LEU A 236 -4.84 -5.66 21.15
N ALA A 237 -5.88 -6.36 21.63
CA ALA A 237 -6.33 -6.28 23.02
C ALA A 237 -5.21 -6.63 24.01
N LYS A 238 -4.49 -7.72 23.74
CA LYS A 238 -3.36 -8.18 24.57
C LYS A 238 -2.27 -7.11 24.64
N VAL A 239 -1.79 -6.63 23.49
CA VAL A 239 -0.75 -5.59 23.38
C VAL A 239 -1.15 -4.28 24.07
N LEU A 240 -2.43 -3.91 24.03
CA LEU A 240 -2.92 -2.68 24.66
C LEU A 240 -3.32 -2.85 26.13
N HIS A 241 -3.30 -4.08 26.67
CA HIS A 241 -3.88 -4.43 27.96
C HIS A 241 -5.32 -3.94 28.08
N ARG A 242 -6.16 -4.29 27.08
CA ARG A 242 -7.57 -3.88 26.98
C ARG A 242 -8.47 -5.10 26.72
N PRO A 243 -9.72 -5.06 27.18
CA PRO A 243 -10.67 -6.13 26.89
C PRO A 243 -11.00 -6.24 25.39
N ASN A 244 -11.33 -7.46 24.95
CA ASN A 244 -11.84 -7.78 23.61
C ASN A 244 -13.29 -8.29 23.72
N LEU A 245 -14.20 -7.43 24.19
CA LEU A 245 -15.53 -7.87 24.66
C LEU A 245 -16.68 -7.57 23.69
N LEU A 246 -16.53 -6.58 22.80
CA LEU A 246 -17.64 -6.08 22.00
C LEU A 246 -17.51 -6.53 20.54
N PRO A 247 -18.21 -7.61 20.11
CA PRO A 247 -18.29 -7.88 18.68
C PRO A 247 -19.02 -6.72 18.00
N VAL A 248 -18.37 -6.06 17.05
CA VAL A 248 -19.01 -5.02 16.23
C VAL A 248 -19.83 -5.72 15.15
N PRO A 249 -21.17 -5.64 15.18
CA PRO A 249 -21.98 -6.35 14.20
C PRO A 249 -21.72 -5.82 12.79
N GLY A 250 -21.59 -6.72 11.81
CA GLY A 250 -21.27 -6.33 10.42
C GLY A 250 -22.27 -5.35 9.81
N PHE A 251 -23.55 -5.41 10.21
CA PHE A 251 -24.57 -4.47 9.75
C PHE A 251 -24.33 -3.03 10.24
N ALA A 252 -23.77 -2.86 11.45
CA ALA A 252 -23.45 -1.54 12.00
C ALA A 252 -22.29 -0.89 11.24
N LEU A 253 -21.29 -1.69 10.85
CA LEU A 253 -20.16 -1.25 10.03
C LEU A 253 -20.63 -0.83 8.62
N LYS A 254 -21.50 -1.63 8.00
CA LYS A 254 -22.10 -1.33 6.69
C LYS A 254 -22.97 -0.07 6.72
N ALA A 255 -23.72 0.16 7.80
CA ALA A 255 -24.55 1.35 7.97
C ALA A 255 -23.70 2.62 8.17
N ALA A 256 -22.66 2.56 9.00
CA ALA A 256 -21.81 3.70 9.32
C ALA A 256 -20.92 4.13 8.13
N VAL A 257 -20.40 3.16 7.36
CA VAL A 257 -19.33 3.42 6.39
C VAL A 257 -19.72 3.10 4.93
N GLY A 258 -20.92 2.56 4.69
CA GLY A 258 -21.44 2.28 3.35
C GLY A 258 -20.72 1.12 2.66
N GLU A 259 -20.57 1.19 1.33
CA GLU A 259 -19.87 0.16 0.53
C GLU A 259 -18.43 -0.11 1.02
N PHE A 260 -17.71 0.90 1.51
CA PHE A 260 -16.37 0.72 2.09
C PHE A 260 -16.38 -0.16 3.35
N GLY A 261 -17.47 -0.11 4.13
CA GLY A 261 -17.64 -0.98 5.29
C GLY A 261 -17.82 -2.45 4.92
N ALA A 262 -18.29 -2.75 3.70
CA ALA A 262 -18.35 -4.12 3.20
C ALA A 262 -16.96 -4.65 2.82
N GLU A 263 -16.09 -3.79 2.27
CA GLU A 263 -14.69 -4.14 1.99
C GLU A 263 -13.90 -4.46 3.25
N ALA A 264 -14.24 -3.83 4.39
CA ALA A 264 -13.64 -4.16 5.69
C ALA A 264 -14.03 -5.57 6.21
N LEU A 265 -15.02 -6.22 5.59
CA LEU A 265 -15.45 -7.58 5.91
C LEU A 265 -14.93 -8.62 4.90
N VAL A 266 -14.25 -8.21 3.83
CA VAL A 266 -13.68 -9.09 2.82
C VAL A 266 -12.51 -9.87 3.41
N SER A 267 -12.45 -11.18 3.14
CA SER A 267 -11.36 -12.04 3.60
C SER A 267 -10.23 -12.08 2.59
N GLN A 268 -9.02 -11.73 3.02
CA GLN A 268 -7.84 -11.70 2.14
C GLN A 268 -6.70 -12.52 2.74
N ARG A 269 -6.70 -13.83 2.50
CA ARG A 269 -5.65 -14.75 2.97
C ARG A 269 -4.44 -14.72 2.03
N VAL A 270 -3.76 -13.59 1.98
CA VAL A 270 -2.65 -13.33 1.05
C VAL A 270 -1.32 -13.75 1.66
N LEU A 271 -0.51 -14.45 0.87
CA LEU A 271 0.83 -14.89 1.20
C LEU A 271 1.88 -14.06 0.44
N PRO A 272 3.02 -13.72 1.08
CA PRO A 272 4.11 -12.98 0.44
C PRO A 272 5.06 -13.93 -0.33
N GLY A 273 4.54 -14.64 -1.33
CA GLY A 273 5.24 -15.70 -2.05
C GLY A 273 6.55 -15.22 -2.68
N VAL A 274 6.57 -14.03 -3.28
CA VAL A 274 7.77 -13.44 -3.87
C VAL A 274 8.79 -13.08 -2.78
N LEU A 275 8.39 -12.36 -1.73
CA LEU A 275 9.31 -11.98 -0.65
C LEU A 275 9.94 -13.20 0.03
N VAL A 276 9.15 -14.26 0.26
CA VAL A 276 9.65 -15.52 0.84
C VAL A 276 10.66 -16.19 -0.10
N ARG A 277 10.34 -16.31 -1.39
CA ARG A 277 11.22 -16.95 -2.38
C ARG A 277 12.54 -16.21 -2.56
N GLU A 278 12.50 -14.89 -2.52
CA GLU A 278 13.69 -14.04 -2.64
C GLU A 278 14.49 -13.92 -1.32
N GLY A 279 14.00 -14.51 -0.22
CA GLY A 279 14.71 -14.55 1.06
C GLY A 279 14.61 -13.25 1.87
N PHE A 280 13.49 -12.53 1.77
CA PHE A 280 13.25 -11.32 2.56
C PHE A 280 13.26 -11.62 4.08
N PRO A 281 14.10 -10.92 4.87
CA PRO A 281 14.23 -11.17 6.30
C PRO A 281 13.16 -10.43 7.11
N PHE A 282 11.97 -11.02 7.25
CA PHE A 282 10.90 -10.45 8.08
C PHE A 282 11.35 -10.24 9.54
N ALA A 283 11.37 -8.99 9.99
CA ALA A 283 11.67 -8.64 11.38
C ALA A 283 10.51 -9.02 12.31
N HIS A 284 9.26 -8.83 11.88
CA HIS A 284 8.06 -9.18 12.65
C HIS A 284 7.29 -10.31 11.98
N ARG A 285 7.55 -11.54 12.42
CA ARG A 285 6.91 -12.74 11.86
C ARG A 285 5.51 -13.02 12.39
N THR A 286 5.15 -12.45 13.55
CA THR A 286 3.83 -12.62 14.16
C THR A 286 3.08 -11.29 14.28
N VAL A 287 1.75 -11.36 14.23
CA VAL A 287 0.90 -10.17 14.33
C VAL A 287 1.07 -9.45 15.67
N GLU A 288 1.30 -10.21 16.75
CA GLU A 288 1.53 -9.65 18.08
C GLU A 288 2.82 -8.82 18.12
N ALA A 289 3.93 -9.34 17.57
CA ALA A 289 5.19 -8.60 17.51
C ALA A 289 5.06 -7.32 16.67
N ALA A 290 4.38 -7.40 15.52
CA ALA A 290 4.14 -6.24 14.67
C ALA A 290 3.24 -5.19 15.33
N LEU A 291 2.20 -5.61 16.05
CA LEU A 291 1.33 -4.71 16.81
C LEU A 291 2.06 -4.06 17.98
N GLN A 292 2.87 -4.82 18.71
CA GLN A 292 3.72 -4.30 19.80
C GLN A 292 4.61 -3.17 19.27
N GLN A 293 5.31 -3.41 18.16
CA GLN A 293 6.13 -2.39 17.51
C GLN A 293 5.30 -1.17 17.10
N ALA A 294 4.14 -1.39 16.47
CA ALA A 294 3.31 -0.33 15.94
C ALA A 294 2.74 0.62 17.01
N VAL A 295 2.50 0.12 18.23
CA VAL A 295 1.98 0.95 19.34
C VAL A 295 3.09 1.58 20.18
N SER A 296 4.26 0.94 20.26
CA SER A 296 5.43 1.42 21.03
C SER A 296 6.23 2.50 20.30
N ALA A 297 6.20 2.55 18.96
CA ALA A 297 6.92 3.58 18.21
C ALA A 297 6.46 5.00 18.62
N THR A 298 7.35 5.83 19.16
CA THR A 298 7.08 7.25 19.40
C THR A 298 7.02 7.98 18.05
N THR A 299 6.02 8.84 17.88
CA THR A 299 5.79 9.63 16.66
C THR A 299 6.95 10.58 16.39
#